data_AF-A0A9Y4N0R3-F1
#
_entry.id   AF-A0A9Y4N0R3-F1
#
_cell.length_a   1.000
_cell.length_b   1.000
_cell.length_c   1.000
_cell.angle_alpha   90.00
_cell.angle_beta   90.00
_cell.angle_gamma   90.00
#
_symmetry.space_group_name_H-M   'P 1'
#
loop_
_entity.id
_entity.type
_entity.pdbx_description
1 polymer ?
#
loop_
_entity_poly.entity_id
_entity_poly.type
_entity_poly.pdbx_seq_one_letter_code
_entity_poly.pdbx_strand_id
1 'polypeptide(L)'
;MTAFKPPCVLSHLSLLEVQARSRRSRPQQQSRVTELKAKVEALKVQKEQLEAEIQTHQNLQKLRSSLDKQCADEDDVEMEEDSENSELLRLMARHTQLKDLLHAHHLIGGYDVIKTRQGKGVCVSLATAYEGVYLDTYNLEIDLKPAVRISRHNIPPFIPVNSLAKENNMQTHMRAFLDALSQHLNAFAGRKQELKLLKEQHKSVEVMESNVLCSILVLMFTVPKEKTAVLCTLDYIDHSSCLPKRVHLECEDKQLPDSPQWKKNCSLLMETPVHTALTAMRKVGDIV
;
A
#
# COMPACT_ATOMS: atom_id res chain seq x y z
N MET A 1 35.47 83.66 42.44
CA MET A 1 34.06 83.23 42.34
C MET A 1 33.63 83.30 40.88
N THR A 2 33.67 82.20 40.15
CA THR A 2 33.13 82.08 38.80
C THR A 2 32.05 81.00 38.83
N ALA A 3 30.81 81.43 38.57
CA ALA A 3 29.60 80.64 38.77
C ALA A 3 29.52 79.47 37.79
N PHE A 4 29.47 78.25 38.34
CA PHE A 4 29.24 77.01 37.63
C PHE A 4 27.79 77.00 37.12
N LYS A 5 27.58 77.25 35.82
CA LYS A 5 26.27 77.12 35.18
C LYS A 5 25.98 75.64 35.03
N PRO A 6 24.94 75.07 35.70
CA PRO A 6 24.69 73.65 35.62
C PRO A 6 24.37 73.26 34.17
N PRO A 7 24.91 72.14 33.68
CA PRO A 7 24.65 71.69 32.31
C PRO A 7 23.14 71.58 32.11
N CYS A 8 22.66 72.17 31.01
CA CYS A 8 21.23 72.19 30.69
C CYS A 8 20.72 70.75 30.70
N VAL A 9 19.75 70.45 31.56
CA VAL A 9 19.21 69.10 31.77
C VAL A 9 18.83 68.44 30.44
N LEU A 10 18.34 69.24 29.49
CA LEU A 10 17.99 68.80 28.13
C LEU A 10 19.20 68.32 27.31
N SER A 11 20.35 68.98 27.42
CA SER A 11 21.59 68.52 26.74
C SER A 11 22.12 67.22 27.31
N HIS A 12 22.01 67.02 28.63
CA HIS A 12 22.41 65.78 29.28
C HIS A 12 21.44 64.64 28.94
N LEU A 13 20.13 64.91 28.92
CA LEU A 13 19.11 63.95 28.48
C LEU A 13 19.29 63.54 27.01
N SER A 14 19.61 64.48 26.11
CA SER A 14 19.88 64.19 24.71
C SER A 14 21.12 63.29 24.53
N LEU A 15 22.20 63.56 25.27
CA LEU A 15 23.38 62.71 25.28
C LEU A 15 23.06 61.29 25.76
N LEU A 16 22.30 61.17 26.86
CA LEU A 16 21.87 59.89 27.41
C LEU A 16 20.93 59.14 26.46
N GLU A 17 20.06 59.84 25.73
CA GLU A 17 19.17 59.24 24.73
C GLU A 17 19.95 58.68 23.54
N VAL A 18 20.93 59.43 23.03
CA VAL A 18 21.83 58.96 21.95
C VAL A 18 22.66 57.75 22.43
N GLN A 19 23.12 57.76 23.68
CA GLN A 19 23.87 56.66 24.28
C GLN A 19 22.99 55.42 24.54
N ALA A 20 21.73 55.60 24.93
CA ALA A 20 20.76 54.52 25.11
C ALA A 20 20.34 53.90 23.78
N ARG A 21 20.14 54.72 22.73
CA ARG A 21 19.81 54.25 21.37
C ARG A 21 20.96 53.45 20.74
N SER A 22 22.21 53.92 20.90
CA SER A 22 23.39 53.23 20.35
C SER A 22 23.72 51.91 21.06
N ARG A 23 23.45 51.80 22.36
CA ARG A 23 23.62 50.55 23.13
C ARG A 23 22.55 49.50 22.84
N ARG A 24 21.33 49.89 22.47
CA ARG A 24 20.25 48.92 22.17
C ARG A 24 20.38 48.30 20.77
N SER A 25 20.83 49.06 19.78
CA SER A 25 20.86 48.59 18.37
C SER A 25 22.11 47.79 18.00
N ARG A 26 23.30 48.18 18.45
CA ARG A 26 24.57 47.55 18.04
C ARG A 26 24.76 46.10 18.52
N PRO A 27 24.54 45.75 19.80
CA PRO A 27 24.75 44.38 20.27
C PRO A 27 23.73 43.40 19.68
N GLN A 28 22.48 43.85 19.50
CA GLN A 28 21.40 43.05 18.94
C GLN A 28 21.57 42.82 17.44
N GLN A 29 22.06 43.83 16.69
CA GLN A 29 22.44 43.65 15.28
C GLN A 29 23.67 42.76 15.12
N GLN A 30 24.71 42.92 15.94
CA GLN A 30 25.89 42.06 15.88
C GLN A 30 25.55 40.61 16.23
N SER A 31 24.74 40.37 17.27
CA SER A 31 24.25 39.04 17.64
C SER A 31 23.43 38.39 16.52
N ARG A 32 22.53 39.14 15.87
CA ARG A 32 21.75 38.67 14.73
C ARG A 32 22.63 38.39 13.50
N VAL A 33 23.64 39.20 13.24
CA VAL A 33 24.60 38.98 12.15
C VAL A 33 25.45 37.73 12.41
N THR A 34 25.89 37.49 13.66
CA THR A 34 26.61 36.26 14.01
C THR A 34 25.73 35.02 13.89
N GLU A 35 24.45 35.12 14.29
CA GLU A 35 23.49 34.02 14.14
C GLU A 35 23.20 33.72 12.66
N LEU A 36 23.00 34.75 11.84
CA LEU A 36 22.79 34.59 10.40
C LEU A 36 24.02 34.01 9.70
N LYS A 37 25.24 34.42 10.10
CA LYS A 37 26.48 33.82 9.59
C LYS A 37 26.60 32.34 9.95
N ALA A 38 26.26 31.97 11.19
CA ALA A 38 26.23 30.56 11.61
C ALA A 38 25.20 29.76 10.81
N LYS A 39 24.00 30.33 10.54
CA LYS A 39 22.98 29.69 9.69
C LYS A 39 23.45 29.52 8.25
N VAL A 40 24.10 30.53 7.67
CA VAL A 40 24.66 30.43 6.31
C VAL A 40 25.70 29.31 6.23
N GLU A 41 26.56 29.20 7.23
CA GLU A 41 27.58 28.15 7.26
C GLU A 41 26.96 26.76 7.43
N ALA A 42 25.98 26.60 8.30
CA ALA A 42 25.24 25.36 8.44
C ALA A 42 24.51 24.96 7.13
N LEU A 43 23.91 25.93 6.45
CA LEU A 43 23.24 25.69 5.16
C LEU A 43 24.23 25.34 4.05
N LYS A 44 25.45 25.89 4.05
CA LYS A 44 26.51 25.48 3.10
C LYS A 44 26.93 24.04 3.33
N VAL A 45 27.17 23.64 4.58
CA VAL A 45 27.50 22.25 4.91
C VAL A 45 26.38 21.31 4.48
N GLN A 46 25.12 21.67 4.73
CA GLN A 46 23.97 20.88 4.24
C GLN A 46 23.92 20.82 2.71
N LYS A 47 24.20 21.93 2.03
CA LYS A 47 24.24 21.96 0.57
C LYS A 47 25.33 21.03 0.02
N GLU A 48 26.54 21.11 0.56
CA GLU A 48 27.68 20.25 0.16
C GLU A 48 27.36 18.76 0.40
N GLN A 49 26.72 18.44 1.52
CA GLN A 49 26.25 17.07 1.81
C GLN A 49 25.22 16.60 0.78
N LEU A 50 24.23 17.43 0.45
CA LEU A 50 23.22 17.10 -0.56
C LEU A 50 23.83 16.98 -1.97
N GLU A 51 24.81 17.82 -2.32
CA GLU A 51 25.54 17.72 -3.59
C GLU A 51 26.31 16.39 -3.67
N ALA A 52 26.94 15.94 -2.58
CA ALA A 52 27.59 14.63 -2.51
C ALA A 52 26.58 13.47 -2.62
N GLU A 53 25.41 13.57 -1.97
CA GLU A 53 24.33 12.59 -2.10
C GLU A 53 23.77 12.53 -3.53
N ILE A 54 23.62 13.67 -4.20
CA ILE A 54 23.19 13.69 -5.61
C ILE A 54 24.25 13.04 -6.50
N GLN A 55 25.53 13.37 -6.31
CA GLN A 55 26.62 12.81 -7.10
C GLN A 55 26.71 11.28 -6.95
N THR A 56 26.54 10.77 -5.72
CA THR A 56 26.51 9.32 -5.48
C THR A 56 25.30 8.66 -6.16
N HIS A 57 24.11 9.24 -6.07
CA HIS A 57 22.93 8.73 -6.78
C HIS A 57 23.10 8.73 -8.30
N GLN A 58 23.71 9.78 -8.87
CA GLN A 58 24.02 9.83 -10.30
C GLN A 58 25.00 8.74 -10.73
N ASN A 59 26.05 8.50 -9.92
CA ASN A 59 27.02 7.43 -10.18
C ASN A 59 26.34 6.05 -10.09
N LEU A 60 25.48 5.83 -9.09
CA LEU A 60 24.69 4.60 -8.95
C LEU A 60 23.76 4.38 -10.14
N GLN A 61 23.08 5.42 -10.63
CA GLN A 61 22.21 5.34 -11.80
C GLN A 61 22.98 4.97 -13.07
N LYS A 62 24.18 5.56 -13.28
CA LYS A 62 25.07 5.20 -14.39
C LYS A 62 25.50 3.73 -14.32
N LEU A 63 25.97 3.28 -13.16
CA LEU A 63 26.38 1.89 -12.95
C LEU A 63 25.22 0.91 -13.17
N ARG A 64 24.01 1.25 -12.69
CA ARG A 64 22.81 0.47 -12.91
C ARG A 64 22.49 0.32 -14.41
N SER A 65 22.54 1.43 -15.16
CA SER A 65 22.31 1.40 -16.60
C SER A 65 23.35 0.60 -17.37
N SER A 66 24.58 0.50 -16.85
CA SER A 66 25.63 -0.37 -17.41
C SER A 66 25.34 -1.84 -17.12
N LEU A 67 24.91 -2.16 -15.90
CA LEU A 67 24.62 -3.52 -15.47
C LEU A 67 23.40 -4.11 -16.21
N ASP A 68 22.38 -3.30 -16.46
CA ASP A 68 21.22 -3.72 -17.24
C ASP A 68 21.57 -3.97 -18.73
N LYS A 69 22.62 -3.32 -19.27
CA LYS A 69 23.13 -3.53 -20.65
C LYS A 69 24.01 -4.78 -20.78
N GLN A 70 24.83 -5.08 -19.78
CA GLN A 70 25.65 -6.31 -19.73
C GLN A 70 24.80 -7.60 -19.68
N CYS A 71 23.51 -7.50 -19.33
CA CYS A 71 22.60 -8.62 -19.39
C CYS A 71 22.07 -8.91 -20.82
N ALA A 72 22.38 -8.05 -21.80
CA ALA A 72 21.93 -8.14 -23.19
C ALA A 72 23.05 -8.44 -24.20
N ASP A 73 24.31 -8.13 -23.90
CA ASP A 73 25.48 -8.45 -24.72
C ASP A 73 26.61 -8.99 -23.83
N GLU A 74 27.11 -10.20 -24.14
CA GLU A 74 28.21 -10.90 -23.45
C GLU A 74 29.61 -10.35 -23.81
N ASP A 75 29.74 -9.10 -24.25
CA ASP A 75 31.05 -8.58 -24.68
C ASP A 75 31.70 -7.68 -23.61
N ASP A 76 32.90 -8.11 -23.25
CA ASP A 76 33.87 -7.51 -22.33
C ASP A 76 33.91 -5.98 -22.40
N VAL A 77 33.73 -5.36 -21.23
CA VAL A 77 34.21 -3.99 -21.02
C VAL A 77 35.15 -4.01 -19.81
N GLU A 78 36.44 -4.18 -20.10
CA GLU A 78 37.53 -3.80 -19.19
C GLU A 78 37.37 -2.32 -18.83
N MET A 79 37.05 -2.02 -17.57
CA MET A 79 37.07 -0.66 -17.04
C MET A 79 37.75 -0.66 -15.67
N GLU A 80 38.97 -0.11 -15.66
CA GLU A 80 39.80 0.35 -14.53
C GLU A 80 39.40 -0.18 -13.14
N GLU A 81 40.04 -1.30 -12.78
CA GLU A 81 40.35 -1.61 -11.38
C GLU A 81 41.26 -0.51 -10.83
N ASP A 82 40.84 0.16 -9.74
CA ASP A 82 41.69 0.50 -8.59
C ASP A 82 41.06 1.59 -7.71
N SER A 83 40.00 1.23 -6.97
CA SER A 83 39.61 1.93 -5.73
C SER A 83 38.56 1.13 -4.96
N GLU A 84 38.76 0.94 -3.65
CA GLU A 84 37.75 0.36 -2.74
C GLU A 84 36.38 1.07 -2.83
N ASN A 85 36.39 2.35 -3.20
CA ASN A 85 35.17 3.15 -3.39
C ASN A 85 34.39 2.74 -4.66
N SER A 86 35.09 2.25 -5.69
CA SER A 86 34.47 1.74 -6.93
C SER A 86 33.75 0.40 -6.68
N GLU A 87 34.39 -0.51 -5.94
CA GLU A 87 33.77 -1.78 -5.55
C GLU A 87 32.54 -1.59 -4.67
N LEU A 88 32.62 -0.67 -3.69
CA LEU A 88 31.52 -0.32 -2.83
C LEU A 88 30.33 0.23 -3.63
N LEU A 89 30.56 1.14 -4.57
CA LEU A 89 29.52 1.69 -5.45
C LEU A 89 28.90 0.60 -6.34
N ARG A 90 29.69 -0.33 -6.86
CA ARG A 90 29.20 -1.47 -7.65
C ARG A 90 28.32 -2.40 -6.82
N LEU A 91 28.73 -2.70 -5.58
CA LEU A 91 27.93 -3.49 -4.63
C LEU A 91 26.63 -2.78 -4.26
N MET A 92 26.66 -1.46 -4.01
CA MET A 92 25.46 -0.66 -3.74
C MET A 92 24.50 -0.65 -4.93
N ALA A 93 25.00 -0.52 -6.15
CA ALA A 93 24.20 -0.57 -7.37
C ALA A 93 23.51 -1.96 -7.52
N ARG A 94 24.27 -3.05 -7.36
CA ARG A 94 23.74 -4.42 -7.41
C ARG A 94 22.71 -4.69 -6.31
N HIS A 95 23.00 -4.25 -5.08
CA HIS A 95 22.08 -4.39 -3.96
C HIS A 95 20.75 -3.67 -4.23
N THR A 96 20.81 -2.46 -4.79
CA THR A 96 19.61 -1.69 -5.16
C THR A 96 18.82 -2.39 -6.26
N GLN A 97 19.49 -2.90 -7.30
CA GLN A 97 18.83 -3.68 -8.37
C GLN A 97 18.12 -4.94 -7.81
N LEU A 98 18.78 -5.68 -6.92
CA LEU A 98 18.18 -6.86 -6.27
C LEU A 98 17.00 -6.49 -5.37
N LYS A 99 17.09 -5.35 -4.67
CA LYS A 99 15.99 -4.83 -3.85
C LYS A 99 14.78 -4.47 -4.71
N ASP A 100 15.01 -3.83 -5.86
CA ASP A 100 13.96 -3.48 -6.80
C ASP A 100 13.34 -4.74 -7.44
N LEU A 101 14.15 -5.74 -7.78
CA LEU A 101 13.67 -7.02 -8.28
C LEU A 101 12.84 -7.76 -7.23
N LEU A 102 13.27 -7.75 -5.96
CA LEU A 102 12.51 -8.33 -4.85
C LEU A 102 11.18 -7.60 -4.66
N HIS A 103 11.20 -6.27 -4.76
CA HIS A 103 9.97 -5.47 -4.71
C HIS A 103 9.04 -5.79 -5.88
N ALA A 104 9.56 -5.91 -7.10
CA ALA A 104 8.78 -6.34 -8.26
C ALA A 104 8.19 -7.75 -8.07
N HIS A 105 8.95 -8.68 -7.48
CA HIS A 105 8.43 -10.00 -7.11
C HIS A 105 7.31 -9.92 -6.09
N HIS A 106 7.42 -9.08 -5.06
CA HIS A 106 6.33 -8.84 -4.10
C HIS A 106 5.06 -8.35 -4.81
N LEU A 107 5.20 -7.38 -5.73
CA LEU A 107 4.09 -6.79 -6.47
C LEU A 107 3.41 -7.79 -7.43
N ILE A 108 4.21 -8.60 -8.14
CA ILE A 108 3.72 -9.49 -9.22
C ILE A 108 3.37 -10.88 -8.68
N GLY A 109 4.24 -11.42 -7.82
CA GLY A 109 4.11 -12.76 -7.26
C GLY A 109 3.13 -12.84 -6.09
N GLY A 110 2.82 -11.72 -5.43
CA GLY A 110 1.85 -11.66 -4.33
C GLY A 110 2.33 -12.32 -3.03
N TYR A 111 3.59 -12.75 -2.96
CA TYR A 111 4.18 -13.25 -1.73
C TYR A 111 5.68 -12.94 -1.58
N ASP A 112 6.11 -12.86 -0.33
CA ASP A 112 7.52 -12.81 0.07
C ASP A 112 7.94 -14.10 0.76
N VAL A 113 9.21 -14.46 0.62
CA VAL A 113 9.79 -15.63 1.28
C VAL A 113 11.02 -15.22 2.07
N ILE A 114 10.99 -15.48 3.38
CA ILE A 114 12.12 -15.26 4.27
C ILE A 114 12.58 -16.58 4.89
N LYS A 115 13.88 -16.76 5.04
CA LYS A 115 14.43 -17.95 5.74
C LYS A 115 14.18 -17.82 7.24
N THR A 116 13.73 -18.90 7.87
CA THR A 116 13.57 -18.94 9.33
C THR A 116 14.93 -18.96 10.04
N ARG A 117 14.97 -18.52 11.30
CA ARG A 117 16.20 -18.37 12.11
C ARG A 117 17.05 -19.64 12.23
N GLN A 118 16.46 -20.82 12.03
CA GLN A 118 17.16 -22.10 12.12
C GLN A 118 17.60 -22.67 10.77
N GLY A 119 17.32 -21.98 9.65
CA GLY A 119 17.68 -22.44 8.29
C GLY A 119 16.98 -23.74 7.84
N LYS A 120 16.06 -24.28 8.64
CA LYS A 120 15.32 -25.53 8.38
C LYS A 120 13.98 -25.32 7.69
N GLY A 121 13.54 -24.08 7.56
CA GLY A 121 12.24 -23.73 7.00
C GLY A 121 12.22 -22.30 6.46
N VAL A 122 11.09 -21.95 5.84
CA VAL A 122 10.79 -20.63 5.29
C VAL A 122 9.51 -20.09 5.88
N CYS A 123 9.40 -18.77 6.01
CA CYS A 123 8.15 -18.08 6.27
C CYS A 123 7.74 -17.38 4.97
N VAL A 124 6.51 -17.64 4.54
CA VAL A 124 5.89 -17.06 3.36
C VAL A 124 4.85 -16.04 3.81
N SER A 125 4.94 -14.81 3.33
CA SER A 125 3.96 -13.75 3.57
C SER A 125 3.15 -13.51 2.31
N LEU A 126 1.84 -13.75 2.35
CA LEU A 126 0.89 -13.61 1.25
C LEU A 126 0.09 -12.33 1.45
N ALA A 127 0.28 -11.35 0.59
CA ALA A 127 -0.49 -10.12 0.61
C ALA A 127 -1.78 -10.29 -0.21
N THR A 128 -2.90 -9.83 0.33
CA THR A 128 -4.17 -9.75 -0.42
C THR A 128 -4.35 -8.35 -0.98
N ALA A 129 -5.00 -8.25 -2.13
CA ALA A 129 -5.29 -6.97 -2.77
C ALA A 129 -6.68 -6.96 -3.39
N TYR A 130 -7.28 -5.77 -3.44
CA TYR A 130 -8.54 -5.52 -4.10
C TYR A 130 -8.47 -4.18 -4.83
N GLU A 131 -8.84 -4.15 -6.11
CA GLU A 131 -8.81 -2.94 -6.96
C GLU A 131 -7.49 -2.14 -6.88
N GLY A 132 -6.36 -2.86 -6.86
CA GLY A 132 -5.02 -2.26 -6.81
C GLY A 132 -4.57 -1.77 -5.43
N VAL A 133 -5.35 -2.01 -4.38
CA VAL A 133 -5.02 -1.65 -3.00
C VAL A 133 -4.72 -2.90 -2.18
N TYR A 134 -3.59 -2.90 -1.47
CA TYR A 134 -3.25 -3.96 -0.52
C TYR A 134 -4.16 -3.91 0.71
N LEU A 135 -4.61 -5.09 1.14
CA LEU A 135 -5.48 -5.30 2.28
C LEU A 135 -4.71 -5.99 3.41
N ASP A 136 -5.09 -7.23 3.72
CA ASP A 136 -4.51 -8.03 4.80
C ASP A 136 -3.30 -8.84 4.31
N THR A 137 -2.35 -9.14 5.20
CA THR A 137 -1.22 -10.05 4.92
C THR A 137 -1.29 -11.28 5.82
N TYR A 138 -1.19 -12.46 5.20
CA TYR A 138 -1.23 -13.75 5.87
C TYR A 138 0.15 -14.41 5.84
N ASN A 139 0.52 -15.07 6.92
CA ASN A 139 1.84 -15.67 7.09
C ASN A 139 1.71 -17.19 7.24
N LEU A 140 2.63 -17.89 6.60
CA LEU A 140 2.73 -19.34 6.56
C LEU A 140 4.17 -19.77 6.83
N GLU A 141 4.41 -20.51 7.90
CA GLU A 141 5.69 -21.15 8.17
C GLU A 141 5.70 -22.56 7.58
N ILE A 142 6.74 -22.87 6.81
CA ILE A 142 6.95 -24.15 6.13
C ILE A 142 8.30 -24.72 6.54
N ASP A 143 8.31 -25.92 7.12
CA ASP A 143 9.53 -26.70 7.33
C ASP A 143 9.92 -27.39 6.01
N LEU A 144 11.19 -27.32 5.61
CA LEU A 144 11.68 -27.95 4.37
C LEU A 144 12.32 -29.32 4.59
N LYS A 145 12.71 -29.65 5.84
CA LYS A 145 13.38 -30.91 6.19
C LYS A 145 12.70 -31.58 7.39
N PRO A 146 12.54 -32.91 7.40
CA PRO A 146 12.93 -33.87 6.36
C PRO A 146 11.97 -33.92 5.15
N ALA A 147 10.75 -33.38 5.30
CA ALA A 147 9.77 -33.25 4.23
C ALA A 147 9.09 -31.88 4.34
N VAL A 148 8.54 -31.39 3.22
CA VAL A 148 7.89 -30.08 3.17
C VAL A 148 6.58 -30.15 3.95
N ARG A 149 6.45 -29.38 5.03
CA ARG A 149 5.22 -29.35 5.84
C ARG A 149 4.92 -27.96 6.35
N ILE A 150 3.63 -27.67 6.48
CA ILE A 150 3.16 -26.44 7.11
C ILE A 150 3.27 -26.60 8.63
N SER A 151 4.04 -25.73 9.27
CA SER A 151 4.26 -25.77 10.72
C SER A 151 3.31 -24.83 11.46
N ARG A 152 3.14 -23.58 10.99
CA ARG A 152 2.26 -22.57 11.58
C ARG A 152 1.66 -21.67 10.50
N HIS A 153 0.48 -21.11 10.75
CA HIS A 153 -0.10 -20.05 9.93
C HIS A 153 -1.10 -19.21 10.71
N ASN A 154 -1.40 -18.00 10.21
CA ASN A 154 -2.51 -17.16 10.68
C ASN A 154 -3.70 -17.15 9.71
N ILE A 155 -3.72 -18.06 8.73
CA ILE A 155 -4.81 -18.19 7.74
C ILE A 155 -6.12 -18.59 8.45
N PRO A 156 -7.26 -17.96 8.13
CA PRO A 156 -8.53 -18.27 8.75
C PRO A 156 -8.93 -19.76 8.63
N PRO A 157 -9.55 -20.35 9.67
CA PRO A 157 -9.76 -21.80 9.77
C PRO A 157 -10.73 -22.37 8.72
N PHE A 158 -11.55 -21.52 8.11
CA PHE A 158 -12.48 -21.90 7.04
C PHE A 158 -11.80 -22.03 5.67
N ILE A 159 -10.55 -21.57 5.51
CA ILE A 159 -9.79 -21.77 4.28
C ILE A 159 -9.08 -23.14 4.38
N PRO A 160 -9.28 -24.05 3.41
CA PRO A 160 -8.85 -25.43 3.53
C PRO A 160 -7.36 -25.63 3.21
N VAL A 161 -6.47 -24.97 3.95
CA VAL A 161 -5.01 -24.96 3.70
C VAL A 161 -4.42 -26.36 3.52
N ASN A 162 -4.80 -27.30 4.39
CA ASN A 162 -4.29 -28.68 4.33
C ASN A 162 -4.81 -29.47 3.12
N SER A 163 -6.03 -29.20 2.66
CA SER A 163 -6.57 -29.82 1.44
C SER A 163 -5.86 -29.25 0.22
N LEU A 164 -5.71 -27.92 0.15
CA LEU A 164 -4.98 -27.24 -0.92
C LEU A 164 -3.53 -27.74 -1.04
N ALA A 165 -2.85 -27.95 0.09
CA ALA A 165 -1.49 -28.48 0.10
C ALA A 165 -1.38 -29.90 -0.49
N LYS A 166 -2.41 -30.73 -0.27
CA LYS A 166 -2.48 -32.10 -0.82
C LYS A 166 -2.85 -32.09 -2.30
N GLU A 167 -3.90 -31.36 -2.67
CA GLU A 167 -4.43 -31.25 -4.04
C GLU A 167 -3.39 -30.70 -5.01
N ASN A 168 -2.59 -29.72 -4.56
CA ASN A 168 -1.54 -29.10 -5.37
C ASN A 168 -0.16 -29.76 -5.20
N ASN A 169 -0.09 -30.93 -4.54
CA ASN A 169 1.15 -31.68 -4.31
C ASN A 169 2.32 -30.79 -3.85
N MET A 170 2.14 -30.11 -2.71
CA MET A 170 3.08 -29.12 -2.16
C MET A 170 4.53 -29.60 -2.05
N GLN A 171 4.77 -30.92 -1.95
CA GLN A 171 6.13 -31.50 -1.91
C GLN A 171 6.93 -31.20 -3.18
N THR A 172 6.28 -31.24 -4.36
CA THR A 172 6.94 -31.03 -5.66
C THR A 172 6.52 -29.72 -6.32
N HIS A 173 5.33 -29.21 -6.00
CA HIS A 173 4.73 -28.03 -6.65
C HIS A 173 4.34 -26.96 -5.63
N MET A 174 5.31 -26.49 -4.85
CA MET A 174 5.09 -25.41 -3.87
C MET A 174 4.46 -24.16 -4.48
N ARG A 175 4.86 -23.76 -5.70
CA ARG A 175 4.28 -22.61 -6.41
C ARG A 175 2.78 -22.80 -6.66
N ALA A 176 2.37 -23.95 -7.19
CA ALA A 176 0.95 -24.23 -7.46
C ALA A 176 0.10 -24.16 -6.19
N PHE A 177 0.63 -24.68 -5.07
CA PHE A 177 0.00 -24.52 -3.77
C PHE A 177 -0.12 -23.06 -3.32
N LEU A 178 0.95 -22.26 -3.43
CA LEU A 178 0.93 -20.84 -3.07
C LEU A 178 -0.04 -20.04 -3.95
N ASP A 179 -0.09 -20.33 -5.24
CA ASP A 179 -1.02 -19.70 -6.19
C ASP A 179 -2.48 -20.02 -5.82
N ALA A 180 -2.79 -21.29 -5.57
CA ALA A 180 -4.12 -21.72 -5.16
C ALA A 180 -4.55 -21.10 -3.82
N LEU A 181 -3.62 -21.04 -2.85
CA LEU A 181 -3.87 -20.40 -1.56
C LEU A 181 -4.07 -18.89 -1.70
N SER A 182 -3.25 -18.23 -2.52
CA SER A 182 -3.37 -16.81 -2.83
C SER A 182 -4.73 -16.48 -3.45
N GLN A 183 -5.23 -17.31 -4.37
CA GLN A 183 -6.56 -17.15 -4.96
C GLN A 183 -7.67 -17.19 -3.89
N HIS A 184 -7.64 -18.17 -2.98
CA HIS A 184 -8.63 -18.27 -1.90
C HIS A 184 -8.58 -17.07 -0.94
N LEU A 185 -7.37 -16.61 -0.60
CA LEU A 185 -7.17 -15.46 0.28
C LEU A 185 -7.67 -14.17 -0.38
N ASN A 186 -7.33 -13.94 -1.65
CA ASN A 186 -7.81 -12.79 -2.40
C ASN A 186 -9.32 -12.82 -2.62
N ALA A 187 -9.90 -13.99 -2.90
CA ALA A 187 -11.35 -14.16 -3.00
C ALA A 187 -12.08 -13.82 -1.70
N PHE A 188 -11.56 -14.29 -0.57
CA PHE A 188 -12.10 -13.94 0.74
C PHE A 188 -11.95 -12.44 1.05
N ALA A 189 -10.74 -11.89 0.90
CA ALA A 189 -10.46 -10.49 1.16
C ALA A 189 -11.30 -9.56 0.27
N GLY A 190 -11.45 -9.92 -1.01
CA GLY A 190 -12.28 -9.20 -1.98
C GLY A 190 -13.75 -9.19 -1.57
N ARG A 191 -14.35 -10.34 -1.24
CA ARG A 191 -15.75 -10.40 -0.78
C ARG A 191 -15.98 -9.59 0.51
N LYS A 192 -15.04 -9.67 1.45
CA LYS A 192 -15.07 -8.85 2.68
C LYS A 192 -14.98 -7.35 2.38
N GLN A 193 -14.14 -6.96 1.43
CA GLN A 193 -13.99 -5.57 1.01
C GLN A 193 -15.22 -5.07 0.23
N GLU A 194 -15.79 -5.88 -0.65
CA GLU A 194 -17.05 -5.57 -1.35
C GLU A 194 -18.19 -5.33 -0.36
N LEU A 195 -18.30 -6.17 0.66
CA LEU A 195 -19.30 -6.00 1.71
C LEU A 195 -19.11 -4.67 2.47
N LYS A 196 -17.86 -4.29 2.73
CA LYS A 196 -17.55 -3.01 3.37
C LYS A 196 -17.95 -1.84 2.46
N LEU A 197 -17.54 -1.86 1.19
CA LEU A 197 -17.86 -0.83 0.19
C LEU A 197 -19.37 -0.70 -0.02
N LEU A 198 -20.09 -1.82 -0.05
CA LEU A 198 -21.55 -1.83 -0.15
C LEU A 198 -22.19 -1.08 1.01
N LYS A 199 -21.80 -1.35 2.25
CA LYS A 199 -22.32 -0.66 3.44
C LYS A 199 -21.99 0.84 3.45
N GLU A 200 -20.83 1.23 2.92
CA GLU A 200 -20.39 2.62 2.88
C GLU A 200 -21.06 3.43 1.75
N GLN A 201 -21.20 2.84 0.55
CA GLN A 201 -21.66 3.52 -0.68
C GLN A 201 -23.16 3.36 -0.94
N HIS A 202 -23.78 2.29 -0.43
CA HIS A 202 -25.16 1.92 -0.73
C HIS A 202 -26.06 1.90 0.51
N LYS A 203 -26.25 3.06 1.14
CA LYS A 203 -27.10 3.21 2.34
C LYS A 203 -28.58 2.79 2.17
N SER A 204 -29.08 2.78 0.95
CA SER A 204 -30.43 2.31 0.61
C SER A 204 -30.55 0.79 0.46
N VAL A 205 -29.42 0.07 0.41
CA VAL A 205 -29.35 -1.39 0.33
C VAL A 205 -29.02 -1.91 1.72
N GLU A 206 -29.94 -2.67 2.29
CA GLU A 206 -29.75 -3.28 3.61
C GLU A 206 -29.06 -4.65 3.44
N VAL A 207 -28.01 -4.89 4.23
CA VAL A 207 -27.38 -6.21 4.33
C VAL A 207 -28.08 -6.99 5.42
N MET A 208 -28.93 -7.92 5.02
CA MET A 208 -29.72 -8.74 5.94
C MET A 208 -28.86 -9.81 6.61
N GLU A 209 -28.04 -10.50 5.82
CA GLU A 209 -27.22 -11.60 6.30
C GLU A 209 -25.90 -11.69 5.54
N SER A 210 -24.82 -12.02 6.26
CA SER A 210 -23.58 -12.49 5.66
C SER A 210 -22.86 -13.44 6.61
N ASN A 211 -22.37 -14.55 6.09
CA ASN A 211 -21.58 -15.50 6.88
C ASN A 211 -20.12 -15.02 7.00
N VAL A 212 -19.34 -15.65 7.90
CA VAL A 212 -17.95 -15.27 8.19
C VAL A 212 -17.06 -15.32 6.93
N LEU A 213 -17.30 -16.29 6.05
CA LEU A 213 -16.61 -16.47 4.77
C LEU A 213 -16.98 -15.41 3.71
N CYS A 214 -18.00 -14.59 3.97
CA CYS A 214 -18.64 -13.72 2.98
C CYS A 214 -19.03 -14.49 1.70
N SER A 215 -19.36 -15.77 1.82
CA SER A 215 -19.72 -16.65 0.69
C SER A 215 -21.23 -16.70 0.43
N ILE A 216 -22.02 -16.19 1.37
CA ILE A 216 -23.44 -15.93 1.18
C ILE A 216 -23.68 -14.49 1.63
N LEU A 217 -24.35 -13.72 0.78
CA LEU A 217 -24.73 -12.34 1.06
C LEU A 217 -26.20 -12.15 0.70
N VAL A 218 -27.00 -11.78 1.69
CA VAL A 218 -28.43 -11.50 1.51
C VAL A 218 -28.64 -9.99 1.62
N LEU A 219 -29.15 -9.41 0.54
CA LEU A 219 -29.37 -7.98 0.39
C LEU A 219 -30.86 -7.70 0.28
N MET A 220 -31.31 -6.57 0.81
CA MET A 220 -32.65 -6.05 0.60
C MET A 220 -32.55 -4.67 -0.04
N PHE A 221 -33.26 -4.46 -1.14
CA PHE A 221 -33.38 -3.14 -1.77
C PHE A 221 -34.80 -2.89 -2.29
N THR A 222 -35.14 -1.62 -2.43
CA THR A 222 -36.47 -1.19 -2.88
C THR A 222 -36.46 -0.81 -4.36
N VAL A 223 -37.46 -1.28 -5.10
CA VAL A 223 -37.67 -0.93 -6.50
C VAL A 223 -38.50 0.36 -6.60
N PRO A 224 -38.03 1.43 -7.28
CA PRO A 224 -38.67 2.74 -7.23
C PRO A 224 -40.11 2.79 -7.78
N LYS A 225 -40.40 2.04 -8.85
CA LYS A 225 -41.70 2.12 -9.54
C LYS A 225 -42.88 1.59 -8.72
N GLU A 226 -42.63 0.54 -7.95
CA GLU A 226 -43.68 -0.21 -7.24
C GLU A 226 -43.53 -0.12 -5.72
N LYS A 227 -42.42 0.46 -5.24
CA LYS A 227 -41.99 0.43 -3.82
C LYS A 227 -41.89 -0.99 -3.25
N THR A 228 -41.72 -1.98 -4.13
CA THR A 228 -41.60 -3.37 -3.74
C THR A 228 -40.21 -3.63 -3.19
N ALA A 229 -40.15 -4.33 -2.06
CA ALA A 229 -38.90 -4.80 -1.49
C ALA A 229 -38.48 -6.10 -2.19
N VAL A 230 -37.20 -6.17 -2.59
CA VAL A 230 -36.63 -7.34 -3.25
C VAL A 230 -35.49 -7.87 -2.39
N LEU A 231 -35.61 -9.13 -2.00
CA LEU A 231 -34.56 -9.87 -1.32
C LEU A 231 -33.67 -10.52 -2.38
N CYS A 232 -32.38 -10.22 -2.35
CA CYS A 232 -31.37 -10.71 -3.28
C CYS A 232 -30.32 -11.52 -2.53
N THR A 233 -30.26 -12.82 -2.82
CA THR A 233 -29.28 -13.73 -2.24
C THR A 233 -28.18 -14.01 -3.27
N LEU A 234 -26.95 -13.68 -2.89
CA LEU A 234 -25.74 -13.89 -3.68
C LEU A 234 -24.97 -15.07 -3.08
N ASP A 235 -24.75 -16.10 -3.90
CA ASP A 235 -24.09 -17.35 -3.50
C ASP A 235 -22.76 -17.50 -4.24
N TYR A 236 -21.68 -17.48 -3.46
CA TYR A 236 -20.30 -17.59 -3.90
C TYR A 236 -19.78 -18.99 -3.62
N ILE A 237 -20.38 -19.99 -4.27
CA ILE A 237 -20.01 -21.41 -4.17
C ILE A 237 -18.51 -21.61 -4.47
N ASP A 238 -17.99 -20.87 -5.44
CA ASP A 238 -16.57 -20.88 -5.77
C ASP A 238 -15.79 -19.98 -4.81
N HIS A 239 -15.17 -20.61 -3.80
CA HIS A 239 -14.40 -19.91 -2.77
C HIS A 239 -13.08 -19.31 -3.27
N SER A 240 -12.69 -19.57 -4.52
CA SER A 240 -11.54 -18.95 -5.20
C SER A 240 -11.92 -17.71 -6.02
N SER A 241 -13.21 -17.37 -6.09
CA SER A 241 -13.75 -16.25 -6.85
C SER A 241 -14.27 -15.14 -5.93
N CYS A 242 -14.03 -13.88 -6.32
CA CYS A 242 -14.67 -12.70 -5.71
C CYS A 242 -16.10 -12.47 -6.21
N LEU A 243 -16.52 -13.14 -7.29
CA LEU A 243 -17.83 -12.95 -7.93
C LEU A 243 -18.80 -14.09 -7.57
N PRO A 244 -20.10 -13.77 -7.36
CA PRO A 244 -21.09 -14.79 -7.07
C PRO A 244 -21.36 -15.63 -8.32
N LYS A 245 -21.66 -16.91 -8.12
CA LYS A 245 -22.01 -17.83 -9.21
C LYS A 245 -23.51 -18.01 -9.38
N ARG A 246 -24.28 -17.66 -8.35
CA ARG A 246 -25.73 -17.76 -8.36
C ARG A 246 -26.32 -16.53 -7.67
N VAL A 247 -27.41 -16.05 -8.25
CA VAL A 247 -28.20 -14.94 -7.72
C VAL A 247 -29.64 -15.44 -7.62
N HIS A 248 -30.24 -15.31 -6.44
CA HIS A 248 -31.64 -15.62 -6.21
C HIS A 248 -32.38 -14.33 -5.83
N LEU A 249 -33.55 -14.12 -6.41
CA LEU A 249 -34.40 -12.97 -6.14
C LEU A 249 -35.74 -13.45 -5.59
N GLU A 250 -36.14 -12.90 -4.46
CA GLU A 250 -37.45 -13.12 -3.85
C GLU A 250 -38.16 -11.77 -3.71
N CYS A 251 -39.42 -11.72 -4.14
CA CYS A 251 -40.22 -10.51 -4.21
C CYS A 251 -41.70 -10.88 -4.08
N GLU A 252 -42.53 -9.97 -3.55
CA GLU A 252 -43.99 -10.14 -3.54
C GLU A 252 -44.57 -10.22 -4.96
N ASP A 253 -44.01 -9.43 -5.89
CA ASP A 253 -44.31 -9.56 -7.32
C ASP A 253 -43.49 -10.69 -7.94
N LYS A 254 -44.16 -11.82 -8.18
CA LYS A 254 -43.57 -13.00 -8.81
C LYS A 254 -43.19 -12.80 -10.28
N GLN A 255 -43.69 -11.77 -10.96
CA GLN A 255 -43.35 -11.49 -12.36
C GLN A 255 -42.08 -10.64 -12.51
N LEU A 256 -41.70 -9.91 -11.45
CA LEU A 256 -40.54 -9.03 -11.45
C LEU A 256 -39.22 -9.77 -11.76
N PRO A 257 -38.89 -10.92 -11.13
CA PRO A 257 -37.65 -11.66 -11.42
C PRO A 257 -37.59 -12.20 -12.86
N ASP A 258 -38.75 -12.46 -13.47
CA ASP A 258 -38.84 -13.01 -14.82
C ASP A 258 -38.69 -11.95 -15.92
N SER A 259 -38.80 -10.67 -15.56
CA SER A 259 -38.65 -9.55 -16.48
C SER A 259 -37.24 -9.49 -17.11
N PRO A 260 -37.12 -9.02 -18.36
CA PRO A 260 -35.83 -8.99 -19.07
C PRO A 260 -34.81 -8.07 -18.38
N GLN A 261 -35.27 -6.99 -17.75
CA GLN A 261 -34.39 -6.07 -17.02
C GLN A 261 -33.77 -6.74 -15.79
N TRP A 262 -34.58 -7.47 -15.00
CA TRP A 262 -34.06 -8.15 -13.80
C TRP A 262 -33.16 -9.34 -14.13
N LYS A 263 -33.42 -10.04 -15.23
CA LYS A 263 -32.48 -11.05 -15.76
C LYS A 263 -31.12 -10.44 -16.08
N LYS A 264 -31.10 -9.24 -16.70
CA LYS A 264 -29.87 -8.49 -16.96
C LYS A 264 -29.17 -8.06 -15.66
N ASN A 265 -29.92 -7.64 -14.65
CA ASN A 265 -29.35 -7.28 -13.35
C ASN A 265 -28.75 -8.49 -12.63
N CYS A 266 -29.38 -9.68 -12.71
CA CYS A 266 -28.79 -10.91 -12.20
C CYS A 266 -27.47 -11.26 -12.91
N SER A 267 -27.42 -11.15 -14.24
CA SER A 267 -26.17 -11.34 -15.00
C SER A 267 -25.10 -10.35 -14.57
N LEU A 268 -25.46 -9.06 -14.41
CA LEU A 268 -24.54 -8.02 -13.97
C LEU A 268 -23.95 -8.31 -12.59
N LEU A 269 -24.75 -8.80 -11.65
CA LEU A 269 -24.30 -9.20 -10.32
C LEU A 269 -23.34 -10.40 -10.34
N MET A 270 -23.43 -11.28 -11.34
CA MET A 270 -22.50 -12.42 -11.51
C MET A 270 -21.23 -12.06 -12.26
N GLU A 271 -21.27 -11.03 -13.11
CA GLU A 271 -20.16 -10.64 -13.99
C GLU A 271 -19.30 -9.51 -13.41
N THR A 272 -19.83 -8.74 -12.46
CA THR A 272 -19.14 -7.58 -11.89
C THR A 272 -19.19 -7.58 -10.36
N PRO A 273 -18.20 -6.94 -9.69
CA PRO A 273 -18.24 -6.77 -8.24
C PRO A 273 -19.56 -6.16 -7.75
N VAL A 274 -20.08 -6.66 -6.63
CA VAL A 274 -21.47 -6.35 -6.22
C VAL A 274 -21.69 -4.85 -6.01
N HIS A 275 -20.74 -4.17 -5.38
CA HIS A 275 -20.84 -2.73 -5.15
C HIS A 275 -20.90 -1.93 -6.47
N THR A 276 -20.16 -2.37 -7.49
CA THR A 276 -20.18 -1.80 -8.84
C THR A 276 -21.49 -2.11 -9.57
N ALA A 277 -21.96 -3.35 -9.48
CA ALA A 277 -23.25 -3.78 -10.05
C ALA A 277 -24.41 -2.94 -9.48
N LEU A 278 -24.46 -2.78 -8.16
CA LEU A 278 -25.49 -1.96 -7.49
C LEU A 278 -25.40 -0.49 -7.88
N THR A 279 -24.19 0.04 -8.08
CA THR A 279 -24.01 1.41 -8.59
C THR A 279 -24.60 1.56 -10.00
N ALA A 280 -24.40 0.58 -10.87
CA ALA A 280 -24.99 0.57 -12.21
C ALA A 280 -26.51 0.42 -12.16
N MET A 281 -27.05 -0.48 -11.34
CA MET A 281 -28.50 -0.66 -11.15
C MET A 281 -29.18 0.62 -10.64
N ARG A 282 -28.55 1.33 -9.69
CA ARG A 282 -29.04 2.63 -9.21
C ARG A 282 -29.04 3.69 -10.30
N LYS A 283 -27.98 3.76 -11.12
CA LYS A 283 -27.90 4.73 -12.24
C LYS A 283 -29.00 4.53 -13.29
N VAL A 284 -29.42 3.27 -13.50
CA VAL A 284 -30.52 2.92 -14.42
C VAL A 284 -31.89 3.18 -13.78
N GLY A 285 -31.95 3.34 -12.45
CA GLY A 285 -33.19 3.59 -11.70
C GLY A 285 -33.95 2.31 -11.32
N ASP A 286 -33.28 1.16 -11.33
CA ASP A 286 -33.89 -0.13 -10.96
C ASP A 286 -33.98 -0.31 -9.44
N ILE A 287 -33.09 0.36 -8.70
CA ILE A 287 -33.05 0.40 -7.23
C ILE A 287 -32.86 1.84 -6.73
N VAL A 288 -33.30 2.11 -5.51
CA VAL A 288 -33.12 3.40 -4.81
C VAL A 288 -31.66 3.64 -4.42
#